data_AF-A0A522PVM0-F1
#
_entry.id   AF-A0A522PVM0-F1
#
_cell.length_a   1.000
_cell.length_b   1.000
_cell.length_c   1.000
_cell.angle_alpha   90.00
_cell.angle_beta   90.00
_cell.angle_gamma   90.00
#
_symmetry.space_group_name_H-M   'P 1'
#
loop_
_entity.id
_entity.type
_entity.pdbx_description
1 polymer ?
#
loop_
_entity_poly.entity_id
_entity_poly.type
_entity_poly.pdbx_seq_one_letter_code
_entity_poly.pdbx_strand_id
1 'polypeptide(L)'
;MRKTILSIVVAMAFCATFLPAQGRSGGGQRGAAQGPRTTMGQGQQQGRQVGSAAGQVIRQQDRDRIRATDQQRDRLRTCDQTADQIRTQAREMARDARAPQFNADQARQQRDQIRQRLETMQQEHAQLMTGLSTEQREALQNRIQNMDQIRERVNTQLQQVDAELAQNNPDAKLVRERARDMEQSMKEWQKQYRKMQSDMGAGA
;
A
#
# COMPACT_ATOMS: atom_id res chain seq x y z
N MET A 1 -45.87 -20.94 20.46
CA MET A 1 -44.53 -20.30 20.37
C MET A 1 -44.39 -19.67 18.98
N ARG A 2 -44.51 -18.34 18.87
CA ARG A 2 -44.48 -17.62 17.60
C ARG A 2 -43.05 -17.13 17.34
N LYS A 3 -42.49 -17.50 16.18
CA LYS A 3 -41.17 -17.08 15.69
C LYS A 3 -41.32 -15.78 14.91
N THR A 4 -40.79 -14.68 15.44
CA THR A 4 -40.72 -13.39 14.73
C THR A 4 -39.38 -13.33 14.00
N ILE A 5 -39.41 -13.47 12.68
CA ILE A 5 -38.26 -13.29 11.79
C ILE A 5 -38.20 -11.79 11.47
N LEU A 6 -37.20 -11.10 11.97
CA LEU A 6 -36.95 -9.69 11.72
C LEU A 6 -35.95 -9.57 10.56
N SER A 7 -36.45 -9.38 9.34
CA SER A 7 -35.65 -9.02 8.19
C SER A 7 -35.34 -7.51 8.23
N ILE A 8 -34.10 -7.16 8.52
CA ILE A 8 -33.61 -5.78 8.41
C ILE A 8 -32.99 -5.60 7.02
N VAL A 9 -33.68 -4.86 6.17
CA VAL A 9 -33.14 -4.33 4.91
C VAL A 9 -32.46 -3.00 5.25
N VAL A 10 -31.12 -2.98 5.30
CA VAL A 10 -30.34 -1.74 5.42
C VAL A 10 -30.06 -1.21 4.02
N ALA A 11 -30.82 -0.19 3.62
CA ALA A 11 -30.50 0.61 2.44
C ALA A 11 -29.38 1.61 2.81
N MET A 12 -28.16 1.34 2.36
CA MET A 12 -27.06 2.31 2.44
C MET A 12 -27.16 3.32 1.30
N ALA A 13 -27.68 4.51 1.59
CA ALA A 13 -27.58 5.67 0.71
C ALA A 13 -26.20 6.34 0.89
N PHE A 14 -25.30 6.13 -0.07
CA PHE A 14 -24.05 6.87 -0.20
C PHE A 14 -24.35 8.28 -0.75
N CYS A 15 -24.38 9.29 0.12
CA CYS A 15 -24.33 10.69 -0.31
C CYS A 15 -22.85 11.09 -0.48
N ALA A 16 -22.36 11.05 -1.73
CA ALA A 16 -21.07 11.61 -2.10
C ALA A 16 -21.18 13.14 -2.23
N THR A 17 -20.75 13.88 -1.21
CA THR A 17 -20.51 15.32 -1.35
C THR A 17 -19.12 15.55 -1.91
N PHE A 18 -19.04 15.70 -3.22
CA PHE A 18 -17.89 16.31 -3.90
C PHE A 18 -17.87 17.81 -3.61
N LEU A 19 -16.85 18.27 -2.89
CA LEU A 19 -16.47 19.69 -2.86
C LEU A 19 -15.16 19.84 -3.65
N PRO A 20 -15.12 20.63 -4.73
CA PRO A 20 -13.87 20.98 -5.39
C PRO A 20 -13.13 22.05 -4.56
N ALA A 21 -12.02 21.67 -3.93
CA ALA A 21 -11.09 22.62 -3.35
C ALA A 21 -10.27 23.28 -4.47
N GLN A 22 -10.67 24.51 -4.78
CA GLN A 22 -10.01 25.43 -5.69
C GLN A 22 -8.83 26.11 -4.97
N GLY A 23 -7.66 26.14 -5.62
CA GLY A 23 -6.59 27.10 -5.33
C GLY A 23 -5.35 26.54 -4.62
N ARG A 24 -4.21 26.57 -5.30
CA ARG A 24 -3.27 27.71 -5.23
C ARG A 24 -2.04 27.40 -6.08
N SER A 25 -1.98 28.09 -7.21
CA SER A 25 -0.77 28.38 -7.98
C SER A 25 0.29 28.97 -7.04
N GLY A 26 1.48 28.36 -7.03
CA GLY A 26 2.65 28.81 -6.29
C GLY A 26 3.90 28.46 -7.06
N GLY A 27 4.23 29.31 -8.05
CA GLY A 27 5.53 29.30 -8.72
C GLY A 27 6.63 29.77 -7.76
N GLY A 28 7.80 29.15 -7.88
CA GLY A 28 9.02 29.54 -7.17
C GLY A 28 10.13 28.58 -7.58
N GLN A 29 10.81 28.83 -8.70
CA GLN A 29 12.01 29.66 -8.84
C GLN A 29 13.28 28.80 -8.79
N ARG A 30 13.90 28.77 -9.97
CA ARG A 30 15.21 28.19 -10.29
C ARG A 30 16.28 28.74 -9.35
N GLY A 31 17.02 27.84 -8.71
CA GLY A 31 18.32 28.12 -8.11
C GLY A 31 19.35 27.18 -8.71
N ALA A 32 20.09 27.69 -9.71
CA ALA A 32 21.26 27.05 -10.25
C ALA A 32 22.43 27.21 -9.25
N ALA A 33 23.13 26.12 -8.95
CA ALA A 33 24.47 26.19 -8.37
C ALA A 33 25.39 25.29 -9.21
N GLN A 34 26.19 25.96 -10.04
CA GLN A 34 27.34 25.40 -10.75
C GLN A 34 28.40 24.97 -9.74
N GLY A 35 28.89 23.75 -9.90
CA GLY A 35 30.15 23.31 -9.30
C GLY A 35 30.87 22.42 -10.30
N PRO A 36 32.05 22.81 -10.83
CA PRO A 36 32.85 21.94 -11.66
C PRO A 36 33.63 20.97 -10.77
N ARG A 37 33.32 19.66 -10.87
CA ARG A 37 34.21 18.61 -10.39
C ARG A 37 34.79 17.83 -11.56
N THR A 38 36.04 18.16 -11.84
CA THR A 38 36.98 17.38 -12.62
C THR A 38 37.14 16.01 -11.97
N THR A 39 36.76 14.93 -12.66
CA THR A 39 37.27 13.59 -12.37
C THR A 39 37.68 12.97 -13.69
N MET A 40 39.00 12.94 -13.88
CA MET A 40 39.67 12.08 -14.83
C MET A 40 39.45 10.63 -14.39
N GLY A 41 38.97 9.81 -15.32
CA GLY A 41 38.73 8.38 -15.12
C GLY A 41 38.51 7.71 -16.46
N GLN A 42 39.59 7.65 -17.25
CA GLN A 42 39.68 6.95 -18.52
C GLN A 42 39.62 5.43 -18.23
N GLY A 43 38.44 4.85 -18.41
CA GLY A 43 38.16 3.43 -18.23
C GLY A 43 37.43 2.90 -19.46
N GLN A 44 38.22 2.28 -20.33
CA GLN A 44 37.87 1.68 -21.60
C GLN A 44 36.95 0.46 -21.38
N GLN A 45 35.66 0.54 -21.68
CA GLN A 45 34.85 -0.65 -22.00
C GLN A 45 34.01 -0.41 -23.25
N GLN A 46 34.66 -0.76 -24.34
CA GLN A 46 34.16 -0.97 -25.68
C GLN A 46 33.19 -2.16 -25.64
N GLY A 47 31.90 -1.86 -25.70
CA GLY A 47 30.82 -2.84 -25.75
C GLY A 47 29.59 -2.22 -26.39
N ARG A 48 29.75 -1.58 -27.56
CA ARG A 48 28.63 -1.18 -28.43
C ARG A 48 27.95 -2.45 -28.94
N GLN A 49 27.04 -3.01 -28.15
CA GLN A 49 25.97 -3.82 -28.69
C GLN A 49 25.10 -2.88 -29.53
N VAL A 50 25.18 -3.07 -30.85
CA VAL A 50 24.27 -2.49 -31.83
C VAL A 50 22.89 -3.06 -31.52
N GLY A 51 22.14 -2.38 -30.64
CA GLY A 51 20.72 -2.63 -30.46
C GLY A 51 20.04 -2.24 -31.75
N SER A 52 19.77 -3.22 -32.62
CA SER A 52 18.97 -3.04 -33.83
C SER A 52 17.71 -2.24 -33.47
N ALA A 53 17.34 -1.25 -34.29
CA ALA A 53 16.12 -0.45 -34.07
C ALA A 53 14.88 -1.32 -33.78
N ALA A 54 14.83 -2.53 -34.34
CA ALA A 54 13.83 -3.56 -34.04
C ALA A 54 13.71 -3.94 -32.54
N GLY A 55 14.83 -4.04 -31.81
CA GLY A 55 14.83 -4.37 -30.38
C GLY A 55 14.39 -3.23 -29.46
N GLN A 56 14.55 -1.98 -29.90
CA GLN A 56 13.98 -0.82 -29.20
C GLN A 56 12.47 -0.75 -29.39
N VAL A 57 11.97 -1.03 -30.61
CA VAL A 57 10.53 -1.03 -30.92
C VAL A 57 9.78 -2.10 -30.11
N ILE A 58 10.33 -3.32 -29.99
CA ILE A 58 9.69 -4.39 -29.20
C ILE A 58 9.58 -4.00 -27.72
N ARG A 59 10.66 -3.45 -27.13
CA ARG A 59 10.64 -3.02 -25.72
C ARG A 59 9.69 -1.85 -25.46
N GLN A 60 9.44 -1.00 -26.45
CA GLN A 60 8.47 0.09 -26.35
C GLN A 60 7.03 -0.45 -26.41
N GLN A 61 6.76 -1.36 -27.34
CA GLN A 61 5.45 -2.01 -27.46
C GLN A 61 5.06 -2.80 -26.19
N ASP A 62 6.02 -3.51 -25.58
CA ASP A 62 5.79 -4.22 -24.32
C ASP A 62 5.49 -3.26 -23.15
N ARG A 63 6.15 -2.09 -23.12
CA ARG A 63 5.87 -1.06 -22.10
C ARG A 63 4.49 -0.45 -22.26
N ASP A 64 4.05 -0.22 -23.50
CA ASP A 64 2.73 0.33 -23.76
C ASP A 64 1.61 -0.66 -23.43
N ARG A 65 1.85 -1.97 -23.55
CA ARG A 65 0.89 -3.02 -23.14
C ARG A 65 0.63 -3.10 -21.64
N ILE A 66 1.64 -2.81 -20.82
CA ILE A 66 1.54 -2.95 -19.35
C ILE A 66 1.21 -1.60 -18.69
N ARG A 67 1.09 -0.52 -19.47
CA ARG A 67 0.87 0.83 -18.96
C ARG A 67 -0.41 0.94 -18.12
N ALA A 68 -0.28 1.49 -16.92
CA ALA A 68 -1.42 1.73 -16.05
C ALA A 68 -2.35 2.80 -16.65
N THR A 69 -3.66 2.55 -16.61
CA THR A 69 -4.67 3.60 -16.81
C THR A 69 -4.62 4.59 -15.65
N ASP A 70 -5.11 5.82 -15.83
CA ASP A 70 -5.07 6.82 -14.77
C ASP A 70 -5.86 6.36 -13.52
N GLN A 71 -6.99 5.68 -13.72
CA GLN A 71 -7.74 5.04 -12.63
C GLN A 71 -6.89 4.00 -11.88
N GLN A 72 -6.14 3.15 -12.58
CA GLN A 72 -5.22 2.18 -11.94
C GLN A 72 -4.11 2.90 -11.16
N ARG A 73 -3.57 4.02 -11.67
CA ARG A 73 -2.55 4.82 -10.96
C ARG A 73 -3.09 5.41 -9.66
N ASP A 74 -4.30 5.96 -9.69
CA ASP A 74 -4.93 6.55 -8.51
C ASP A 74 -5.25 5.49 -7.45
N ARG A 75 -5.71 4.31 -7.87
CA ARG A 75 -5.90 3.16 -6.96
C ARG A 75 -4.58 2.70 -6.35
N LEU A 76 -3.52 2.56 -7.15
CA LEU A 76 -2.19 2.20 -6.66
C LEU A 76 -1.67 3.20 -5.63
N ARG A 77 -1.86 4.50 -5.89
CA ARG A 77 -1.48 5.57 -4.94
C ARG A 77 -2.30 5.49 -3.65
N THR A 78 -3.61 5.31 -3.76
CA THR A 78 -4.51 5.18 -2.60
C THR A 78 -4.09 4.00 -1.73
N CYS A 79 -3.83 2.83 -2.33
CA CYS A 79 -3.37 1.68 -1.59
C CYS A 79 -2.01 1.88 -0.92
N ASP A 80 -1.03 2.53 -1.57
CA ASP A 80 0.28 2.84 -0.96
C ASP A 80 0.14 3.79 0.25
N GLN A 81 -0.75 4.79 0.13
CA GLN A 81 -1.08 5.72 1.22
C GLN A 81 -1.77 5.01 2.39
N THR A 82 -2.80 4.19 2.12
CA THR A 82 -3.47 3.42 3.17
C THR A 82 -2.51 2.45 3.84
N ALA A 83 -1.62 1.81 3.07
CA ALA A 83 -0.60 0.95 3.63
C ALA A 83 0.37 1.70 4.57
N ASP A 84 0.74 2.95 4.23
CA ASP A 84 1.58 3.80 5.07
C ASP A 84 0.89 4.19 6.38
N GLN A 85 -0.39 4.50 6.30
CA GLN A 85 -1.21 4.82 7.46
C GLN A 85 -1.34 3.62 8.41
N ILE A 86 -1.56 2.41 7.88
CA ILE A 86 -1.60 1.19 8.70
C ILE A 86 -0.24 0.94 9.34
N ARG A 87 0.85 1.03 8.56
CA ARG A 87 2.22 0.87 9.07
C ARG A 87 2.51 1.84 10.21
N THR A 88 2.15 3.10 10.05
CA THR A 88 2.35 4.15 11.06
C THR A 88 1.54 3.85 12.32
N GLN A 89 0.28 3.46 12.18
CA GLN A 89 -0.58 3.08 13.31
C GLN A 89 -0.04 1.88 14.08
N ALA A 90 0.43 0.84 13.37
CA ALA A 90 1.02 -0.35 13.97
C ALA A 90 2.31 -0.02 14.73
N ARG A 91 3.15 0.86 14.17
CA ARG A 91 4.36 1.35 14.85
C ARG A 91 4.03 2.14 16.13
N GLU A 92 3.01 2.99 16.08
CA GLU A 92 2.51 3.74 17.24
C GLU A 92 1.99 2.80 18.32
N MET A 93 1.15 1.83 17.95
CA MET A 93 0.68 0.78 18.86
C MET A 93 1.83 0.02 19.52
N ALA A 94 2.86 -0.35 18.76
CA ALA A 94 4.05 -1.00 19.30
C ALA A 94 4.85 -0.09 20.27
N ARG A 95 4.86 1.22 20.02
CA ARG A 95 5.51 2.20 20.91
C ARG A 95 4.70 2.36 22.20
N ASP A 96 3.39 2.50 22.10
CA ASP A 96 2.49 2.70 23.24
C ASP A 96 2.45 1.44 24.12
N ALA A 97 2.50 0.26 23.53
CA ALA A 97 2.61 -1.02 24.24
C ALA A 97 3.94 -1.21 24.99
N ARG A 98 4.95 -0.36 24.74
CA ARG A 98 6.20 -0.33 25.53
C ARG A 98 6.10 0.56 26.77
N ALA A 99 5.07 1.41 26.87
CA ALA A 99 4.93 2.32 28.00
C ALA A 99 4.81 1.56 29.33
N PRO A 100 5.27 2.13 30.47
CA PRO A 100 5.17 1.48 31.78
C PRO A 100 3.73 1.14 32.18
N GLN A 101 2.77 1.93 31.72
CA GLN A 101 1.34 1.70 31.89
C GLN A 101 0.73 1.43 30.52
N PHE A 102 0.45 0.15 30.25
CA PHE A 102 -0.21 -0.24 29.02
C PHE A 102 -1.67 0.19 29.03
N ASN A 103 -2.08 0.98 28.04
CA ASN A 103 -3.46 1.40 27.86
C ASN A 103 -4.17 0.49 26.84
N ALA A 104 -4.90 -0.50 27.35
CA ALA A 104 -5.63 -1.46 26.52
C ALA A 104 -6.74 -0.81 25.69
N ASP A 105 -7.41 0.24 26.19
CA ASP A 105 -8.47 0.94 25.45
C ASP A 105 -7.92 1.71 24.25
N GLN A 106 -6.78 2.38 24.43
CA GLN A 106 -6.07 3.02 23.31
C GLN A 106 -5.62 1.98 22.28
N ALA A 107 -5.09 0.83 22.72
CA ALA A 107 -4.70 -0.24 21.81
C ALA A 107 -5.90 -0.81 21.02
N ARG A 108 -7.08 -0.94 21.65
CA ARG A 108 -8.33 -1.34 20.97
C ARG A 108 -8.75 -0.34 19.91
N GLN A 109 -8.69 0.97 20.21
CA GLN A 109 -8.99 2.01 19.24
C GLN A 109 -8.03 1.99 18.04
N GLN A 110 -6.72 1.85 18.29
CA GLN A 110 -5.72 1.74 17.23
C GLN A 110 -5.94 0.48 16.38
N ARG A 111 -6.28 -0.65 17.01
CA ARG A 111 -6.66 -1.91 16.32
C ARG A 111 -7.85 -1.66 15.41
N ASP A 112 -8.92 -1.03 15.90
CA ASP A 112 -10.13 -0.77 15.10
C ASP A 112 -9.83 0.11 13.88
N GLN A 113 -8.99 1.13 14.05
CA GLN A 113 -8.51 1.97 12.93
C GLN A 113 -7.69 1.18 11.92
N ILE A 114 -6.79 0.30 12.38
CA ILE A 114 -6.03 -0.60 11.49
C ILE A 114 -6.99 -1.48 10.71
N ARG A 115 -8.00 -2.08 11.36
CA ARG A 115 -8.99 -2.95 10.70
C ARG A 115 -9.75 -2.21 9.60
N GLN A 116 -10.30 -1.04 9.90
CA GLN A 116 -11.06 -0.24 8.92
C GLN A 116 -10.21 0.15 7.71
N ARG A 117 -8.96 0.58 7.95
CA ARG A 117 -8.02 0.92 6.87
C ARG A 117 -7.64 -0.32 6.04
N LEU A 118 -7.45 -1.45 6.69
CA LEU A 118 -7.15 -2.72 6.03
C LEU A 118 -8.31 -3.18 5.13
N GLU A 119 -9.55 -3.08 5.60
CA GLU A 119 -10.75 -3.35 4.80
C GLU A 119 -10.82 -2.44 3.58
N THR A 120 -10.62 -1.13 3.76
CA THR A 120 -10.57 -0.17 2.65
C THR A 120 -9.49 -0.53 1.64
N MET A 121 -8.28 -0.85 2.11
CA MET A 121 -7.17 -1.25 1.25
C MET A 121 -7.48 -2.54 0.47
N GLN A 122 -8.16 -3.50 1.09
CA GLN A 122 -8.58 -4.74 0.42
C GLN A 122 -9.60 -4.48 -0.67
N GLN A 123 -10.55 -3.56 -0.44
CA GLN A 123 -11.53 -3.15 -1.45
C GLN A 123 -10.85 -2.48 -2.65
N GLU A 124 -9.95 -1.53 -2.40
CA GLU A 124 -9.19 -0.87 -3.47
C GLU A 124 -8.28 -1.85 -4.23
N HIS A 125 -7.66 -2.78 -3.52
CA HIS A 125 -6.87 -3.85 -4.13
C HIS A 125 -7.72 -4.74 -5.04
N ALA A 126 -8.90 -5.19 -4.60
CA ALA A 126 -9.81 -6.00 -5.41
C ALA A 126 -10.30 -5.24 -6.66
N GLN A 127 -10.63 -3.96 -6.50
CA GLN A 127 -11.01 -3.10 -7.63
C GLN A 127 -9.85 -2.87 -8.61
N LEU A 128 -8.62 -2.79 -8.12
CA LEU A 128 -7.42 -2.78 -8.97
C LEU A 128 -7.30 -4.09 -9.76
N MET A 129 -7.39 -5.25 -9.09
CA MET A 129 -7.22 -6.57 -9.72
C MET A 129 -8.28 -6.87 -10.79
N THR A 130 -9.52 -6.43 -10.57
CA THR A 130 -10.61 -6.55 -11.54
C THR A 130 -10.42 -5.62 -12.74
N GLY A 131 -9.77 -4.48 -12.54
CA GLY A 131 -9.45 -3.52 -13.59
C GLY A 131 -8.18 -3.83 -14.39
N LEU A 132 -7.40 -4.85 -14.04
CA LEU A 132 -6.21 -5.26 -14.81
C LEU A 132 -6.61 -6.03 -16.08
N SER A 133 -5.90 -5.80 -17.19
CA SER A 133 -5.98 -6.66 -18.37
C SER A 133 -5.41 -8.05 -18.10
N THR A 134 -5.68 -9.02 -18.98
CA THR A 134 -5.11 -10.37 -18.86
C THR A 134 -3.58 -10.34 -18.88
N GLU A 135 -2.98 -9.58 -19.80
CA GLU A 135 -1.53 -9.44 -19.93
C GLU A 135 -0.91 -8.76 -18.69
N GLN A 136 -1.57 -7.72 -18.17
CA GLN A 136 -1.15 -7.08 -16.92
C GLN A 136 -1.21 -8.05 -15.75
N ARG A 137 -2.28 -8.86 -15.65
CA ARG A 137 -2.44 -9.84 -14.58
C ARG A 137 -1.37 -10.94 -14.65
N GLU A 138 -1.05 -11.44 -15.85
CA GLU A 138 0.02 -12.41 -16.06
C GLU A 138 1.38 -11.83 -15.67
N ALA A 139 1.70 -10.61 -16.12
CA ALA A 139 2.95 -9.93 -15.78
C ALA A 139 3.09 -9.67 -14.27
N LEU A 140 1.97 -9.49 -13.56
CA LEU A 140 1.94 -9.16 -12.14
C LEU A 140 1.63 -10.37 -11.23
N GLN A 141 1.43 -11.56 -11.78
CA GLN A 141 0.93 -12.74 -11.04
C GLN A 141 1.71 -13.01 -9.76
N ASN A 142 3.04 -13.08 -9.85
CA ASN A 142 3.91 -13.32 -8.70
C ASN A 142 3.79 -12.21 -7.64
N ARG A 143 3.54 -10.96 -8.04
CA ARG A 143 3.35 -9.84 -7.11
C ARG A 143 2.01 -9.93 -6.40
N ILE A 144 0.96 -10.28 -7.13
CA ILE A 144 -0.40 -10.46 -6.61
C ILE A 144 -0.37 -11.54 -5.53
N GLN A 145 0.21 -12.70 -5.83
CA GLN A 145 0.37 -13.80 -4.86
C GLN A 145 1.14 -13.37 -3.60
N ASN A 146 2.25 -12.65 -3.76
CA ASN A 146 3.02 -12.15 -2.63
C ASN A 146 2.20 -11.18 -1.75
N MET A 147 1.40 -10.29 -2.36
CA MET A 147 0.52 -9.39 -1.61
C MET A 147 -0.59 -10.14 -0.88
N ASP A 148 -1.19 -11.15 -1.50
CA ASP A 148 -2.19 -12.00 -0.84
C ASP A 148 -1.62 -12.70 0.40
N GLN A 149 -0.39 -13.20 0.33
CA GLN A 149 0.31 -13.78 1.48
C GLN A 149 0.59 -12.74 2.58
N ILE A 150 0.99 -11.52 2.20
CA ILE A 150 1.17 -10.44 3.18
C ILE A 150 -0.18 -10.10 3.84
N ARG A 151 -1.28 -10.09 3.07
CA ARG A 151 -2.65 -9.84 3.58
C ARG A 151 -3.02 -10.83 4.66
N GLU A 152 -2.81 -12.11 4.37
CA GLU A 152 -3.12 -13.18 5.30
C GLU A 152 -2.32 -13.06 6.59
N ARG A 153 -1.01 -12.74 6.49
CA ARG A 153 -0.16 -12.47 7.65
C ARG A 153 -0.67 -11.31 8.49
N VAL A 154 -1.02 -10.18 7.87
CA VAL A 154 -1.56 -9.01 8.57
C VAL A 154 -2.90 -9.32 9.24
N ASN A 155 -3.81 -10.01 8.55
CA ASN A 155 -5.08 -10.44 9.13
C ASN A 155 -4.87 -11.36 10.34
N THR A 156 -3.94 -12.32 10.24
CA THR A 156 -3.59 -13.23 11.33
C THR A 156 -3.04 -12.47 12.54
N GLN A 157 -2.11 -11.52 12.31
CA GLN A 157 -1.56 -10.68 13.37
C GLN A 157 -2.64 -9.83 14.03
N LEU A 158 -3.56 -9.27 13.24
CA LEU A 158 -4.67 -8.47 13.75
C LEU A 158 -5.61 -9.31 14.62
N GLN A 159 -5.97 -10.52 14.18
CA GLN A 159 -6.76 -11.46 14.98
C GLN A 159 -6.08 -11.86 16.29
N GLN A 160 -4.75 -11.99 16.29
CA GLN A 160 -3.98 -12.27 17.50
C GLN A 160 -4.00 -11.08 18.47
N VAL A 161 -3.88 -9.85 17.96
CA VAL A 161 -4.06 -8.63 18.76
C VAL A 161 -5.48 -8.58 19.33
N ASP A 162 -6.50 -8.96 18.53
CA ASP A 162 -7.89 -8.99 18.97
C ASP A 162 -8.11 -9.95 20.14
N ALA A 163 -7.59 -11.17 20.01
CA ALA A 163 -7.67 -12.19 21.04
C ALA A 163 -6.95 -11.75 22.32
N GLU A 164 -5.79 -11.09 22.19
CA GLU A 164 -5.03 -10.56 23.32
C GLU A 164 -5.79 -9.44 24.03
N LEU A 165 -6.27 -8.45 23.29
CA LEU A 165 -7.00 -7.30 23.84
C LEU A 165 -8.38 -7.65 24.41
N ALA A 166 -8.92 -8.83 24.08
CA ALA A 166 -10.16 -9.36 24.65
C ALA A 166 -9.98 -9.99 26.05
N GLN A 167 -8.74 -10.22 26.48
CA GLN A 167 -8.47 -10.75 27.82
C GLN A 167 -8.71 -9.69 28.91
N ASN A 168 -8.98 -10.16 30.14
CA ASN A 168 -9.15 -9.28 31.30
C ASN A 168 -7.85 -8.52 31.66
N ASN A 169 -6.70 -9.14 31.38
CA ASN A 169 -5.38 -8.55 31.61
C ASN A 169 -4.48 -8.80 30.38
N PRO A 170 -4.62 -7.98 29.31
CA PRO A 170 -3.86 -8.18 28.09
C PRO A 170 -2.35 -8.00 28.30
N ASP A 171 -1.56 -8.86 27.66
CA ASP A 171 -0.10 -8.80 27.63
C ASP A 171 0.38 -7.75 26.59
N ALA A 172 0.86 -6.62 27.11
CA ALA A 172 1.44 -5.54 26.33
C ALA A 172 2.62 -6.00 25.45
N LYS A 173 3.40 -7.00 25.90
CA LYS A 173 4.53 -7.53 25.14
C LYS A 173 4.05 -8.24 23.87
N LEU A 174 3.00 -9.05 23.98
CA LEU A 174 2.40 -9.74 22.83
C LEU A 174 1.79 -8.73 21.85
N VAL A 175 1.00 -7.76 22.34
CA VAL A 175 0.45 -6.68 21.50
C VAL A 175 1.56 -5.95 20.75
N ARG A 176 2.65 -5.60 21.45
CA ARG A 176 3.81 -4.94 20.83
C ARG A 176 4.45 -5.76 19.73
N GLU A 177 4.68 -7.05 19.97
CA GLU A 177 5.31 -7.95 19.02
C GLU A 177 4.46 -8.06 17.75
N ARG A 178 3.17 -8.32 17.89
CA ARG A 178 2.25 -8.39 16.74
C ARG A 178 2.15 -7.08 15.99
N ALA A 179 2.14 -5.95 16.70
CA ALA A 179 2.13 -4.64 16.07
C ALA A 179 3.41 -4.36 15.25
N ARG A 180 4.58 -4.83 15.70
CA ARG A 180 5.82 -4.76 14.90
C ARG A 180 5.79 -5.68 13.69
N ASP A 181 5.25 -6.89 13.84
CA ASP A 181 5.11 -7.82 12.72
C ASP A 181 4.17 -7.25 11.64
N MET A 182 3.09 -6.57 12.05
CA MET A 182 2.21 -5.81 11.15
C MET A 182 2.97 -4.67 10.46
N GLU A 183 3.74 -3.86 11.19
CA GLU A 183 4.56 -2.78 10.61
C GLU A 183 5.49 -3.32 9.51
N GLN A 184 6.18 -4.42 9.78
CA GLN A 184 7.09 -5.07 8.82
C GLN A 184 6.34 -5.60 7.60
N SER A 185 5.22 -6.28 7.81
CA SER A 185 4.38 -6.83 6.75
C SER A 185 3.85 -5.70 5.85
N MET A 186 3.40 -4.58 6.43
CA MET A 186 2.95 -3.41 5.66
C MET A 186 4.08 -2.73 4.89
N LYS A 187 5.31 -2.72 5.44
CA LYS A 187 6.49 -2.24 4.72
C LYS A 187 6.84 -3.13 3.52
N GLU A 188 6.67 -4.45 3.64
CA GLU A 188 6.80 -5.37 2.51
C GLU A 188 5.71 -5.14 1.46
N TRP A 189 4.47 -4.92 1.92
CA TRP A 189 3.35 -4.60 1.04
C TRP A 189 3.65 -3.36 0.18
N GLN A 190 4.05 -2.25 0.81
CA GLN A 190 4.41 -1.01 0.11
C GLN A 190 5.49 -1.23 -0.95
N LYS A 191 6.50 -2.06 -0.66
CA LYS A 191 7.53 -2.41 -1.64
C LYS A 191 6.93 -3.13 -2.86
N GLN A 192 5.95 -4.02 -2.67
CA GLN A 192 5.28 -4.67 -3.80
C GLN A 192 4.49 -3.67 -4.64
N TYR A 193 3.77 -2.74 -4.01
CA TYR A 193 3.03 -1.70 -4.75
C TYR A 193 3.94 -0.77 -5.53
N ARG A 194 5.04 -0.29 -4.95
CA ARG A 194 5.97 0.59 -5.66
C ARG A 194 6.63 -0.09 -6.87
N LYS A 195 6.95 -1.37 -6.74
CA LYS A 195 7.47 -2.15 -7.87
C LYS A 195 6.40 -2.33 -8.95
N MET A 196 5.16 -2.64 -8.56
CA MET A 196 4.04 -2.71 -9.50
C MET A 196 3.80 -1.37 -10.21
N GLN A 197 3.87 -0.25 -9.49
CA GLN A 197 3.79 1.09 -10.09
C GLN A 197 4.91 1.30 -11.12
N SER A 198 6.14 0.91 -10.80
CA SER A 198 7.26 0.98 -11.74
C SER A 198 7.05 0.11 -12.98
N ASP A 199 6.60 -1.13 -12.81
CA ASP A 199 6.37 -2.07 -13.91
C ASP A 199 5.25 -1.62 -14.85
N MET A 200 4.21 -0.97 -14.30
CA MET A 200 3.11 -0.43 -15.08
C MET A 200 3.34 1.00 -15.60
N GLY A 201 4.56 1.54 -15.47
CA GLY A 201 4.85 2.92 -15.89
C GLY A 201 4.00 3.97 -15.15
N ALA A 202 3.59 3.67 -13.93
CA ALA A 202 2.84 4.54 -13.01
C ALA A 202 3.76 5.21 -11.97
N GLY A 203 5.03 4.85 -11.91
CA GLY A 203 6.04 5.55 -11.11
C GLY A 203 6.38 6.92 -11.73
N ALA A 204 6.46 7.94 -10.87
CA ALA A 204 6.91 9.29 -11.25
C ALA A 204 8.41 9.32 -11.57
#